data_AF-A0A1C5D2V5-F1
#
_entry.id   AF-A0A1C5D2V5-F1
#
_cell.length_a   1.000
_cell.length_b   1.000
_cell.length_c   1.000
_cell.angle_alpha   90.00
_cell.angle_beta   90.00
_cell.angle_gamma   90.00
#
_symmetry.space_group_name_H-M   'P 1'
#
loop_
_entity.id
_entity.type
_entity.pdbx_description
1 polymer ?
#
loop_
_entity_poly.entity_id
_entity_poly.type
_entity_poly.pdbx_seq_one_letter_code
_entity_poly.pdbx_strand_id
1 'polypeptide(L)'
;MRWLRSVRSAISVAVDSGTLAWGPDVTGTALLPTVARDAVELFVGPYADRIRECGSESRKLPFVDTSRPGRRRWCAMERCGNLHKVRAHRARHAGTD
;
A
#
# COMPACT_ATOMS: atom_id res chain seq x y z
N MET A 1 27.51 -15.16 -4.52
CA MET A 1 27.00 -13.81 -4.81
C MET A 1 26.72 -13.08 -3.49
N ARG A 2 27.60 -12.14 -3.15
CA ARG A 2 27.80 -11.54 -1.82
C ARG A 2 27.19 -10.13 -1.77
N TRP A 3 25.89 -10.01 -2.00
CA TRP A 3 25.18 -8.72 -2.01
C TRP A 3 24.12 -8.57 -0.89
N LEU A 4 24.05 -9.53 0.03
CA LEU A 4 22.90 -9.71 0.93
C LEU A 4 23.21 -9.64 2.44
N ARG A 5 24.35 -9.07 2.83
CA ARG A 5 24.60 -8.77 4.25
C ARG A 5 25.10 -7.34 4.38
N SER A 6 24.35 -6.56 5.15
CA SER A 6 24.61 -5.17 5.51
C SER A 6 24.10 -4.08 4.55
N VAL A 7 22.80 -4.09 4.29
CA VAL A 7 22.05 -2.87 4.58
C VAL A 7 21.37 -3.15 5.91
N ARG A 8 22.09 -2.98 7.03
CA ARG A 8 21.38 -2.70 8.28
C ARG A 8 20.53 -1.49 7.94
N SER A 9 19.20 -1.59 8.04
CA SER A 9 18.33 -0.43 7.88
C SER A 9 18.94 0.71 8.68
N ALA A 10 19.39 1.76 7.99
CA ALA A 10 19.88 2.99 8.63
C ALA A 10 18.74 3.72 9.36
N ILE A 11 17.53 3.19 9.27
CA ILE A 11 16.36 3.57 10.02
C ILE A 11 16.46 2.95 11.41
N SER A 12 17.14 3.65 12.31
CA SER A 12 16.93 3.46 13.74
C SER A 12 15.71 4.28 14.17
N VAL A 13 14.78 3.63 14.85
CA VAL A 13 13.77 4.33 15.62
C VAL A 13 14.32 4.46 17.03
N ALA A 14 14.56 5.69 17.47
CA ALA A 14 14.92 5.94 18.86
C ALA A 14 13.63 5.99 19.67
N VAL A 15 13.62 5.32 20.82
CA VAL A 15 12.58 5.49 21.82
C VAL A 15 13.17 6.40 22.89
N ASP A 16 12.82 7.68 22.85
CA ASP A 16 13.09 8.58 23.97
C ASP A 16 11.79 8.71 24.78
N SER A 17 11.83 8.33 26.04
CA SER A 17 10.73 8.58 26.98
C SER A 17 9.37 7.99 26.56
N GLY A 18 9.38 6.91 25.78
CA GLY A 18 8.18 6.25 25.24
C GLY A 18 7.67 6.82 23.90
N THR A 19 8.37 7.80 23.32
CA THR A 19 8.05 8.38 22.01
C THR A 19 8.94 7.78 20.94
N LEU A 20 8.33 7.29 19.86
CA LEU A 20 9.05 6.86 18.65
C LEU A 20 9.49 8.10 17.88
N ALA A 21 10.81 8.30 17.76
CA ALA A 21 11.42 9.35 16.96
C ALA A 21 12.30 8.77 15.85
N TRP A 22 12.30 9.41 14.70
CA TRP A 22 13.26 9.12 13.65
C TRP A 22 14.66 9.54 14.11
N GLY A 23 15.67 8.72 13.77
CA GLY A 23 17.07 9.13 13.97
C GLY A 23 17.36 10.46 13.26
N PRO A 24 18.29 11.29 13.78
CA PRO A 24 18.55 12.64 13.27
C PRO A 24 19.01 12.65 11.79
N ASP A 25 19.58 11.54 11.32
CA ASP A 25 20.08 11.41 9.93
C ASP A 25 19.04 10.85 8.95
N VAL A 26 17.82 10.54 9.41
CA VAL A 26 16.76 9.99 8.56
C VAL A 26 16.07 11.12 7.79
N THR A 27 16.50 11.33 6.55
CA THR A 27 15.83 12.21 5.59
C THR A 27 14.97 11.41 4.61
N GLY A 28 13.99 12.06 3.97
CA GLY A 28 13.19 11.43 2.92
C GLY A 28 14.05 10.85 1.79
N THR A 29 15.13 11.55 1.40
CA THR A 29 16.09 11.07 0.39
C THR A 29 16.85 9.83 0.86
N ALA A 30 17.25 9.78 2.13
CA ALA A 30 17.92 8.61 2.71
C ALA A 30 17.03 7.35 2.73
N LEU A 31 15.70 7.50 2.68
CA LEU A 31 14.74 6.40 2.60
C LEU A 31 14.56 5.84 1.18
N LEU A 32 14.90 6.61 0.14
CA LEU A 32 14.64 6.22 -1.25
C LEU A 32 15.24 4.87 -1.64
N PRO A 33 16.50 4.52 -1.29
CA PRO A 33 17.06 3.22 -1.65
C PRO A 33 16.30 2.05 -1.01
N THR A 34 15.83 2.21 0.23
CA THR A 34 15.01 1.21 0.93
C THR A 34 13.67 1.03 0.24
N VAL A 35 12.95 2.13 -0.02
CA VAL A 35 11.65 2.08 -0.71
C VAL A 35 11.79 1.51 -2.12
N ALA A 36 12.84 1.89 -2.86
CA ALA A 36 13.10 1.38 -4.20
C ALA A 36 13.37 -0.14 -4.17
N ARG A 37 14.13 -0.63 -3.19
CA ARG A 37 14.37 -2.06 -3.01
C ARG A 37 13.08 -2.81 -2.69
N ASP A 38 12.30 -2.33 -1.74
CA ASP A 38 11.01 -2.93 -1.36
C ASP A 38 10.05 -2.95 -2.56
N ALA A 39 10.05 -1.89 -3.38
CA ALA A 39 9.24 -1.82 -4.60
C ALA A 39 9.70 -2.88 -5.61
N VAL A 40 11.01 -3.02 -5.85
CA VAL A 40 11.55 -4.07 -6.74
C VAL A 40 11.16 -5.45 -6.23
N GLU A 41 11.38 -5.73 -4.94
CA GLU A 41 11.01 -7.01 -4.30
C GLU A 41 9.51 -7.29 -4.43
N LEU A 42 8.67 -6.25 -4.34
CA LEU A 42 7.23 -6.37 -4.55
C LEU A 42 6.87 -6.71 -6.01
N PHE A 43 7.48 -6.02 -6.98
CA PHE A 43 7.16 -6.17 -8.40
C PHE A 43 7.70 -7.46 -9.04
N VAL A 44 8.77 -8.05 -8.49
CA VAL A 44 9.38 -9.28 -9.03
C VAL A 44 9.25 -10.48 -8.09
N GLY A 45 8.71 -10.28 -6.89
CA GLY A 45 8.60 -11.31 -5.87
C GLY A 45 7.30 -12.14 -5.93
N PRO A 46 6.99 -12.88 -4.87
CA PRO A 46 5.85 -13.81 -4.81
C PRO A 46 4.47 -13.18 -4.97
N TYR A 47 4.38 -11.85 -4.88
CA TYR A 47 3.13 -11.10 -5.02
C TYR A 47 3.01 -10.37 -6.36
N ALA A 48 3.97 -10.54 -7.28
CA ALA A 48 4.00 -9.83 -8.56
C ALA A 48 2.69 -10.01 -9.36
N ASP A 49 2.15 -11.23 -9.38
CA ASP A 49 0.88 -11.60 -10.01
C ASP A 49 -0.37 -11.12 -9.24
N ARG A 50 -0.17 -10.62 -8.01
CA ARG A 50 -1.24 -10.11 -7.13
C ARG A 50 -1.35 -8.60 -7.12
N ILE A 51 -0.49 -7.88 -7.84
CA ILE A 51 -0.60 -6.42 -7.96
C ILE A 51 -1.76 -6.09 -8.90
N ARG A 52 -2.72 -5.33 -8.40
CA ARG A 52 -3.93 -4.94 -9.12
C ARG A 52 -4.15 -3.44 -9.03
N GLU A 53 -4.83 -2.88 -10.02
CA GLU A 53 -5.32 -1.49 -9.95
C GLU A 53 -6.71 -1.44 -9.30
N CYS A 54 -6.95 -0.43 -8.47
CA CYS A 54 -8.26 -0.21 -7.88
C CYS A 54 -9.34 0.01 -8.95
N GLY A 55 -10.44 -0.73 -8.88
CA GLY A 55 -11.56 -0.59 -9.81
C GLY A 55 -12.40 0.68 -9.65
N SER A 56 -12.03 1.61 -8.77
CA SER A 56 -12.77 2.87 -8.55
C SER A 56 -12.58 3.80 -9.75
N GLU A 57 -13.59 4.59 -10.10
CA GLU A 57 -13.48 5.61 -11.16
C GLU A 57 -12.70 6.84 -10.69
N SER A 58 -12.79 7.17 -9.40
CA SER A 58 -12.19 8.39 -8.85
C SER A 58 -10.75 8.22 -8.36
N ARG A 59 -10.28 6.97 -8.18
CA ARG A 59 -8.95 6.66 -7.63
C ARG A 59 -8.43 5.33 -8.18
N LYS A 60 -7.26 5.36 -8.82
CA LYS A 60 -6.59 4.20 -9.45
C LYS A 60 -5.32 3.78 -8.71
N LEU A 61 -5.39 3.68 -7.38
CA LEU A 61 -4.23 3.26 -6.60
C LEU A 61 -3.91 1.77 -6.87
N PRO A 62 -2.63 1.42 -7.12
CA PRO A 62 -2.20 0.04 -7.13
C PRO A 62 -2.30 -0.54 -5.72
N PHE A 63 -2.58 -1.84 -5.63
CA PHE A 63 -2.62 -2.56 -4.37
C PHE A 63 -2.23 -4.03 -4.57
N VAL A 64 -1.76 -4.68 -3.51
CA VAL A 64 -1.52 -6.12 -3.48
C VAL A 64 -2.79 -6.82 -3.02
N ASP A 65 -3.27 -7.77 -3.82
CA ASP A 65 -4.42 -8.59 -3.47
C ASP A 65 -4.02 -9.74 -2.53
N THR A 66 -4.05 -9.44 -1.24
CA THR A 66 -3.85 -10.41 -0.15
C THR A 66 -5.09 -11.25 0.16
N SER A 67 -6.19 -11.10 -0.60
CA SER A 67 -7.37 -11.92 -0.38
C SER A 67 -7.11 -13.37 -0.78
N ARG A 68 -7.65 -14.32 -0.01
CA ARG A 68 -7.54 -15.76 -0.30
C ARG A 68 -7.87 -16.12 -1.77
N PRO A 69 -8.98 -15.64 -2.38
CA PRO A 69 -9.27 -15.95 -3.77
C PRO A 69 -8.47 -15.13 -4.79
N GLY A 70 -7.77 -14.05 -4.40
CA GLY A 70 -7.06 -13.19 -5.34
C GLY A 70 -7.96 -12.45 -6.32
N ARG A 71 -9.18 -12.10 -5.89
CA ARG A 71 -10.22 -11.44 -6.73
C ARG A 71 -10.73 -10.13 -6.14
N ARG A 72 -9.94 -9.47 -5.29
CA ARG A 72 -10.30 -8.19 -4.70
C ARG A 72 -10.31 -7.11 -5.78
N ARG A 73 -11.36 -6.28 -5.78
CA ARG A 73 -11.56 -5.20 -6.77
C ARG A 73 -11.12 -3.82 -6.27
N TRP A 74 -11.01 -3.62 -4.95
CA TRP A 74 -10.86 -2.29 -4.34
C TRP A 74 -9.61 -2.22 -3.45
N CYS A 75 -8.79 -1.17 -3.59
CA CYS A 75 -7.58 -0.99 -2.78
C CYS A 75 -7.83 -0.91 -1.26
N ALA A 76 -9.03 -0.46 -0.85
CA ALA A 76 -9.49 -0.40 0.53
C ALA A 76 -11.02 -0.59 0.57
N MET A 77 -11.52 -1.46 1.45
CA MET A 77 -12.97 -1.66 1.60
C MET A 77 -13.61 -0.42 2.23
N GLU A 78 -12.97 0.17 3.25
CA GLU A 78 -13.50 1.34 3.96
C GLU A 78 -13.64 2.58 3.08
N ARG A 79 -12.81 2.69 2.02
CA ARG A 79 -12.81 3.85 1.12
C ARG A 79 -13.49 3.55 -0.21
N CYS A 80 -12.83 2.78 -1.08
CA CYS A 80 -13.29 2.57 -2.46
C CYS A 80 -14.46 1.58 -2.53
N GLY A 81 -14.43 0.51 -1.72
CA GLY A 81 -15.55 -0.44 -1.65
C GLY A 81 -16.83 0.20 -1.12
N ASN A 82 -16.73 0.98 -0.04
CA ASN A 82 -17.87 1.69 0.53
C ASN A 82 -18.43 2.76 -0.43
N LEU A 83 -17.57 3.55 -1.06
CA LEU A 83 -18.00 4.56 -2.04
C LEU A 83 -18.81 3.93 -3.18
N HIS A 84 -18.37 2.79 -3.70
CA HIS A 84 -19.11 2.06 -4.73
C HIS A 84 -20.49 1.58 -4.23
N LYS A 85 -20.58 1.04 -3.00
CA LYS A 85 -21.86 0.62 -2.39
C LYS A 85 -22.82 1.81 -2.23
N VAL A 86 -22.33 2.95 -1.75
CA VAL A 86 -23.14 4.18 -1.58
C VAL A 86 -23.67 4.69 -2.91
N ARG A 87 -22.82 4.75 -3.94
CA ARG A 87 -23.25 5.16 -5.30
C ARG A 87 -24.32 4.22 -5.85
N ALA A 88 -24.10 2.91 -5.74
CA ALA A 88 -25.06 1.92 -6.19
C ALA A 88 -26.39 2.00 -5.43
N HIS A 89 -26.36 2.29 -4.12
CA HIS A 89 -27.56 2.53 -3.33
C HIS A 89 -28.32 3.75 -3.84
N ARG A 90 -27.66 4.91 -3.95
CA ARG A 90 -28.30 6.15 -4.45
C ARG A 90 -28.90 5.96 -5.85
N ALA A 91 -28.20 5.29 -6.75
CA ALA A 91 -28.69 5.02 -8.10
C ALA A 91 -29.99 4.19 -8.12
N ARG A 92 -30.15 3.24 -7.19
CA ARG A 92 -31.39 2.45 -7.07
C ARG A 92 -32.57 3.26 -6.55
N HIS A 93 -32.33 4.23 -5.67
CA HIS A 93 -33.37 5.05 -5.06
C HIS A 93 -33.71 6.32 -5.85
N ALA A 94 -32.83 6.75 -6.76
CA ALA A 94 -33.06 7.93 -7.61
C ALA A 94 -34.15 7.75 -8.68
N GLY A 95 -34.66 6.52 -8.89
CA GLY A 95 -35.78 6.22 -9.79
C GLY A 95 -37.08 5.90 -9.05
N THR A 96 -37.17 6.21 -7.76
CA THR A 96 -38.38 5.99 -6.92
C THR A 96 -39.06 7.31 -6.52
N ASP A 97 -38.59 8.44 -7.08
CA ASP A 97 -39.25 9.75 -7.06
C ASP A 97 -39.84 10.04 -8.44
#